data_AF-A0A957X7B6-F1
#
_entry.id   AF-A0A957X7B6-F1
#
_cell.length_a   1.000
_cell.length_b   1.000
_cell.length_c   1.000
_cell.angle_alpha   90.00
_cell.angle_beta   90.00
_cell.angle_gamma   90.00
#
_symmetry.space_group_name_H-M   'P 1'
#
loop_
_entity.id
_entity.type
_entity.pdbx_description
1 polymer ?
#
loop_
_entity_poly.entity_id
_entity_poly.type
_entity_poly.pdbx_seq_one_letter_code
_entity_poly.pdbx_strand_id
1 'polypeptide(L)'
;MRFFGGLGLAGIVLSLLTFVYLTGLYLFTETQQRPIFIAAGVLAIISVLLLLVGFLAELIVTQGERIAVLEQQVGSRGVDGGQ
;
A
#
# COMPACT_ATOMS: atom_id res chain seq x y z
N MET A 1 -5.99 5.87 5.12
CA MET A 1 -4.83 6.79 5.31
C MET A 1 -3.97 6.72 4.06
N ARG A 2 -4.20 7.63 3.13
CA ARG A 2 -3.62 7.61 1.77
C ARG A 2 -2.09 7.73 1.73
N PHE A 3 -1.46 8.22 2.80
CA PHE A 3 -0.03 8.51 2.84
C PHE A 3 0.85 7.26 2.68
N PHE A 4 0.66 6.23 3.52
CA PHE A 4 1.49 5.01 3.48
C PHE A 4 1.24 4.19 2.21
N GLY A 5 -0.02 4.10 1.76
CA GLY A 5 -0.38 3.46 0.50
C GLY A 5 0.27 4.16 -0.71
N GLY A 6 0.21 5.49 -0.75
CA GLY A 6 0.83 6.30 -1.80
C GLY A 6 2.36 6.23 -1.81
N LEU A 7 2.99 6.25 -0.62
CA LEU A 7 4.45 6.10 -0.48
C LEU A 7 4.91 4.73 -0.96
N GLY A 8 4.18 3.67 -0.59
CA GLY A 8 4.44 2.32 -1.07
C GLY A 8 4.30 2.21 -2.60
N LEU A 9 3.26 2.82 -3.18
CA LEU A 9 3.10 2.84 -4.64
C LEU A 9 4.27 3.57 -5.33
N ALA A 10 4.66 4.75 -4.84
CA ALA A 10 5.77 5.52 -5.39
C ALA A 10 7.09 4.73 -5.32
N GLY A 11 7.34 4.05 -4.20
CA GLY A 11 8.52 3.20 -4.04
C GLY A 11 8.53 1.99 -4.99
N ILE A 12 7.38 1.35 -5.23
CA ILE A 12 7.24 0.28 -6.23
C ILE A 12 7.60 0.79 -7.63
N VAL A 13 7.06 1.95 -8.03
CA VAL A 13 7.34 2.55 -9.35
C VAL A 13 8.84 2.87 -9.49
N LEU A 14 9.45 3.46 -8.45
CA LEU A 14 10.88 3.76 -8.46
C LEU A 14 11.75 2.50 -8.55
N SER A 15 11.42 1.46 -7.79
CA SER A 15 12.11 0.17 -7.87
C SER A 15 11.96 -0.47 -9.25
N LEU A 16 10.77 -0.42 -9.85
CA LEU A 16 10.51 -0.95 -11.19
C LEU A 16 11.34 -0.23 -12.25
N LEU A 17 11.35 1.11 -12.22
CA LEU A 17 12.16 1.93 -13.12
C LEU A 17 13.66 1.63 -12.96
N THR A 18 14.11 1.42 -11.72
CA THR A 18 15.50 1.06 -11.44
C THR A 18 15.84 -0.32 -12.00
N PHE A 19 14.96 -1.31 -11.88
CA PHE A 19 15.17 -2.61 -12.50
C PHE A 19 15.19 -2.52 -14.03
N VAL A 20 14.26 -1.80 -14.65
CA VAL A 20 14.26 -1.57 -16.10
C VAL A 20 15.58 -0.94 -16.56
N TYR A 21 16.05 0.08 -15.84
CA TYR A 21 17.32 0.74 -16.12
C TYR A 21 18.51 -0.23 -16.00
N LEU A 22 18.60 -0.98 -14.89
CA LEU A 22 19.70 -1.93 -14.66
C LEU A 22 19.69 -3.10 -15.64
N THR A 23 18.50 -3.58 -16.03
CA THR A 23 18.37 -4.59 -17.09
C THR A 23 18.85 -4.03 -18.43
N GLY A 24 18.47 -2.81 -18.79
CA GLY A 24 19.00 -2.14 -19.98
C GLY A 24 20.52 -2.02 -19.94
N LEU A 25 21.06 -1.52 -18.82
CA LEU A 25 22.51 -1.39 -18.62
C LEU A 25 23.24 -2.72 -18.80
N TYR A 26 22.71 -3.79 -18.20
CA TYR A 26 23.29 -5.12 -18.30
C TYR A 26 23.32 -5.62 -19.75
N LEU A 27 22.27 -5.38 -20.53
CA LEU A 27 22.20 -5.80 -21.94
C LEU A 27 23.18 -5.04 -22.85
N PHE A 28 23.46 -3.76 -22.57
CA PHE A 28 24.32 -2.95 -23.43
C PHE A 28 25.80 -2.92 -23.01
N THR A 29 26.10 -3.19 -21.75
CA THR A 29 27.46 -3.02 -21.19
C THR A 29 28.01 -4.28 -20.51
N GLU A 30 27.23 -5.36 -20.47
CA GLU A 30 27.53 -6.61 -19.74
C GLU A 30 27.88 -6.42 -18.25
N THR A 31 27.64 -5.23 -17.72
CA THR A 31 28.02 -4.82 -16.37
C THR A 31 26.79 -4.83 -15.48
N GLN A 32 26.82 -5.64 -14.43
CA GLN A 32 25.76 -5.66 -13.42
C GLN A 32 26.16 -4.85 -12.19
N GLN A 33 25.44 -3.75 -11.92
CA GLN A 33 25.62 -2.93 -10.72
C GLN A 33 24.91 -3.57 -9.51
N ARG A 34 25.50 -4.66 -8.99
CA ARG A 34 24.92 -5.50 -7.93
C ARG A 34 24.44 -4.73 -6.69
N PRO A 35 25.19 -3.75 -6.14
CA PRO A 35 24.73 -3.01 -4.95
C PRO A 35 23.42 -2.26 -5.20
N ILE A 36 23.27 -1.64 -6.37
CA ILE A 36 22.07 -0.89 -6.74
C ILE A 36 20.90 -1.85 -7.01
N PHE A 37 21.16 -2.99 -7.65
CA PHE A 37 20.17 -4.04 -7.86
C PHE A 37 19.57 -4.53 -6.53
N ILE A 38 20.44 -4.81 -5.55
CA ILE A 38 20.00 -5.24 -4.21
C ILE A 38 19.22 -4.12 -3.52
N ALA A 39 19.71 -2.87 -3.57
CA ALA A 39 19.02 -1.73 -2.97
C ALA A 39 17.61 -1.53 -3.57
N ALA A 40 17.46 -1.66 -4.90
CA ALA A 40 16.18 -1.58 -5.58
C ALA A 40 15.23 -2.72 -5.16
N GLY A 41 15.77 -3.93 -4.95
CA GLY A 41 15.01 -5.08 -4.43
C GLY A 41 14.54 -4.88 -2.99
N VAL A 42 15.42 -4.40 -2.11
CA VAL A 42 15.06 -4.06 -0.73
C VAL A 42 14.00 -2.96 -0.70
N LEU A 43 14.17 -1.91 -1.52
CA LEU A 43 13.18 -0.85 -1.67
C LEU A 43 11.84 -1.40 -2.13
N ALA A 44 11.82 -2.34 -3.09
CA ALA A 44 10.58 -2.95 -3.58
C ALA A 44 9.85 -3.70 -2.45
N ILE A 45 10.57 -4.48 -1.63
CA ILE A 45 10.00 -5.20 -0.49
C ILE A 45 9.39 -4.23 0.53
N ILE A 46 10.15 -3.20 0.94
CA ILE A 46 9.66 -2.18 1.89
C ILE A 46 8.42 -1.49 1.32
N SER A 47 8.43 -1.17 0.02
CA SER A 47 7.34 -0.48 -0.65
C SER A 47 6.06 -1.32 -0.70
N VAL A 48 6.18 -2.63 -0.94
CA VAL A 48 5.05 -3.57 -0.84
C VAL A 48 4.51 -3.61 0.59
N LEU A 49 5.37 -3.70 1.60
CA LEU A 49 4.94 -3.70 3.00
C LEU A 49 4.21 -2.40 3.37
N LEU A 50 4.74 -1.26 2.95
CA LEU A 50 4.10 0.05 3.15
C LEU A 50 2.75 0.15 2.46
N LEU A 51 2.64 -0.36 1.23
CA LEU A 51 1.39 -0.39 0.49
C LEU A 51 0.35 -1.25 1.22
N LEU A 52 0.73 -2.46 1.64
CA LEU A 52 -0.16 -3.37 2.36
C LEU A 52 -0.63 -2.79 3.70
N VAL A 53 0.29 -2.26 4.50
CA VAL A 53 -0.04 -1.65 5.80
C VAL A 53 -0.89 -0.40 5.62
N GLY A 54 -0.55 0.46 4.65
CA GLY A 54 -1.31 1.66 4.35
C GLY A 54 -2.72 1.36 3.88
N PHE A 55 -2.87 0.36 3.01
CA PHE A 55 -4.16 -0.13 2.55
C PHE A 55 -4.97 -0.76 3.67
N LEU A 56 -4.37 -1.63 4.49
CA LEU A 56 -5.04 -2.26 5.63
C LEU A 56 -5.53 -1.22 6.63
N ALA A 57 -4.70 -0.22 6.96
CA ALA A 57 -5.09 0.88 7.83
C ALA A 57 -6.27 1.69 7.25
N GLU A 58 -6.29 1.91 5.94
CA GLU A 58 -7.42 2.55 5.27
C GLU A 58 -8.70 1.73 5.39
N LEU A 59 -8.63 0.42 5.15
CA LEU A 59 -9.77 -0.48 5.35
C LEU A 59 -10.25 -0.45 6.80
N ILE A 60 -9.38 -0.57 7.79
CA ILE A 60 -9.77 -0.57 9.21
C ILE A 60 -10.56 0.70 9.55
N VAL A 61 -10.08 1.87 9.11
CA VAL A 61 -10.76 3.15 9.39
C VAL A 61 -12.10 3.23 8.67
N THR A 62 -12.14 2.93 7.37
CA THR A 62 -13.39 3.01 6.59
C THR A 62 -14.44 2.01 7.06
N GLN A 63 -14.03 0.81 7.44
CA GLN A 63 -14.95 -0.20 7.96
C GLN A 63 -15.40 0.14 9.38
N GLY A 64 -14.54 0.71 10.23
CA GLY A 64 -14.90 1.21 11.55
C GLY A 64 -16.00 2.27 11.51
N GLU A 65 -15.88 3.25 10.60
CA GLU A 65 -16.90 4.28 10.41
C GLU A 65 -18.24 3.68 9.93
N ARG A 66 -18.21 2.75 8.97
CA ARG A 66 -19.42 2.07 8.48
C ARG A 66 -20.13 1.26 9.57
N ILE A 67 -19.38 0.53 10.38
CA ILE A 67 -19.94 -0.26 11.47
C ILE A 67 -20.60 0.65 12.51
N ALA A 68 -19.92 1.73 12.93
CA ALA A 68 -20.47 2.66 13.90
C ALA A 68 -21.81 3.30 13.44
N VAL A 69 -21.91 3.67 12.16
CA VAL A 69 -23.16 4.20 11.58
C VAL A 69 -24.27 3.15 11.57
N LEU A 70 -23.94 1.89 11.23
CA LEU A 70 -24.92 0.81 11.23
C LEU A 70 -25.42 0.48 12.65
N GLU A 71 -24.53 0.44 13.63
CA GLU A 71 -24.86 0.22 15.04
C GLU A 71 -25.80 1.32 15.56
N GLN A 72 -25.57 2.58 15.19
CA GLN A 72 -26.45 3.69 15.57
C GLN A 72 -27.86 3.53 14.97
N GLN A 73 -27.97 3.15 13.69
CA GLN A 73 -29.28 2.96 13.03
C GLN A 73 -30.07 1.79 13.61
N VAL A 74 -29.40 0.68 13.94
CA VAL A 74 -30.04 -0.47 14.61
C VAL A 74 -30.51 -0.08 16.00
N GLY A 75 -29.69 0.66 16.75
CA GLY A 75 -30.07 1.19 18.07
C GLY A 75 -31.28 2.12 18.02
N SER A 76 -31.36 3.03 17.02
CA SER A 76 -32.50 3.94 16.86
C SER A 76 -33.79 3.22 16.43
N ARG A 77 -33.71 2.17 15.60
CA ARG A 77 -34.88 1.38 15.19
C ARG A 77 -35.43 0.48 16.30
N GLY A 78 -34.58 0.01 17.21
CA GLY A 78 -35.02 -0.77 18.38
C GLY A 78 -35.86 0.02 19.38
N VAL A 79 -35.78 1.36 19.37
CA VAL A 79 -36.56 2.25 20.25
C VAL A 79 -37.96 2.55 19.70
N ASP A 80 -38.16 2.46 18.38
CA ASP A 80 -39.40 2.88 17.70
C ASP A 80 -40.43 1.75 17.48
N GLY A 81 -40.06 0.48 17.73
CA GLY A 81 -40.91 -0.71 17.56
C GLY A 81 -41.66 -1.16 18.81
N GLY A 82 -41.67 -0.36 19.88
CA GLY A 82 -42.19 -0.71 21.22
C GLY A 82 -43.44 0.06 21.66
N GLN A 83 -44.34 0.44 20.75
CA GLN A 83 -45.67 0.95 21.08
C GLN A 83 -46.77 0.06 20.49
#